data_AF-A0A519S8K2-F1
#
_entry.id   AF-A0A519S8K2-F1
#
_cell.length_a   1.000
_cell.length_b   1.000
_cell.length_c   1.000
_cell.angle_alpha   90.00
_cell.angle_beta   90.00
_cell.angle_gamma   90.00
#
_symmetry.space_group_name_H-M   'P 1'
#
loop_
_entity.id
_entity.type
_entity.pdbx_description
1 polymer ?
#
loop_
_entity_poly.entity_id
_entity_poly.type
_entity_poly.pdbx_seq_one_letter_code
_entity_poly.pdbx_strand_id
1 'polypeptide(L)'
;MRIAIFFNLPAELSFEILEPYTKLFINIPKDALSSEANVFLAAVITLVQALIFNRIVNNHNLLAKPNYLPALLYITGTSLFLQFLVLSPALICNFLIIVIIDKFLKLSKTSSAMSTMFDVGMIIAIGTLIYFPFILMLIMLWLSLLMYRAFSWREWISGLIGFLTIFMFVAVFYYWNDKIDRFIDIWQPLTNKFPSNLQINYDDYLVLIPVGLIMIMAVLQLRENFFRSFINTRKAFQMLFFMFLVSIFSFYTKRGVTVAHFLLCVPPGAVLL
;
A
#
# COMPACT_ATOMS: atom_id res chain seq x y z
N MET A 1 13.02 13.17 13.18
CA MET A 1 11.58 13.45 13.36
C MET A 1 10.92 12.60 14.44
N ARG A 2 11.15 11.26 14.53
CA ARG A 2 10.49 10.43 15.57
C ARG A 2 10.70 10.89 17.01
N ILE A 3 11.93 11.26 17.36
CA ILE A 3 12.27 11.81 18.68
C ILE A 3 11.54 13.15 18.93
N ALA A 4 11.30 13.96 17.89
CA ALA A 4 10.65 15.26 18.03
C ALA A 4 9.14 15.14 18.34
N ILE A 5 8.48 14.04 17.93
CA ILE A 5 7.09 13.78 18.30
C ILE A 5 6.94 13.48 19.79
N PHE A 6 7.90 12.77 20.39
CA PHE A 6 7.86 12.50 21.83
C PHE A 6 7.84 13.79 22.68
N PHE A 7 8.34 14.92 22.15
CA PHE A 7 8.30 16.22 22.82
C PHE A 7 7.06 17.06 22.49
N ASN A 8 6.33 16.77 21.40
CA ASN A 8 5.14 17.51 20.95
C ASN A 8 4.03 16.52 20.52
N LEU A 9 3.51 15.75 21.47
CA LEU A 9 2.39 14.84 21.22
C LEU A 9 1.09 15.67 21.07
N PRO A 10 0.35 15.56 19.96
CA PRO A 10 -1.01 16.08 19.90
C PRO A 10 -1.87 15.33 20.93
N ALA A 11 -2.69 16.08 21.68
CA ALA A 11 -3.41 15.62 22.87
C ALA A 11 -4.41 14.47 22.59
N GLU A 12 -4.84 14.29 21.34
CA GLU A 12 -5.70 13.18 20.92
C GLU A 12 -5.27 12.67 19.54
N LEU A 13 -4.59 11.52 19.50
CA LEU A 13 -4.44 10.74 18.27
C LEU A 13 -5.64 9.81 18.16
N SER A 14 -6.67 10.22 17.44
CA SER A 14 -7.88 9.43 17.28
C SER A 14 -7.56 8.11 16.56
N PHE A 15 -7.70 7.02 17.31
CA PHE A 15 -7.52 5.65 16.85
C PHE A 15 -8.68 5.22 15.94
N GLU A 16 -8.75 5.72 14.72
CA GLU A 16 -9.53 5.06 13.66
C GLU A 16 -8.63 4.13 12.84
N ILE A 17 -8.14 3.09 13.51
CA ILE A 17 -7.40 1.97 12.89
C ILE A 17 -8.33 1.16 11.95
N LEU A 18 -9.64 1.27 12.13
CA LEU A 18 -10.64 0.42 11.52
C LEU A 18 -11.72 1.29 10.89
N GLU A 19 -11.90 1.15 9.57
CA GLU A 19 -13.01 1.76 8.83
C GLU A 19 -14.35 1.36 9.47
N PRO A 20 -15.41 2.19 9.40
CA PRO A 20 -16.67 1.96 10.10
C PRO A 20 -17.27 0.56 9.91
N TYR A 21 -17.10 -0.02 8.72
CA TYR A 21 -17.59 -1.36 8.38
C TYR A 21 -16.77 -2.49 9.04
N THR A 22 -15.50 -2.24 9.38
CA THR A 22 -14.64 -3.22 10.06
C THR A 22 -14.82 -3.30 11.57
N LYS A 23 -15.47 -2.30 12.18
CA LYS A 23 -15.81 -2.28 13.61
C LYS A 23 -16.68 -3.47 14.03
N LEU A 24 -17.35 -4.12 13.07
CA LEU A 24 -18.14 -5.33 13.30
C LEU A 24 -17.27 -6.60 13.46
N PHE A 25 -16.06 -6.62 12.90
CA PHE A 25 -15.12 -7.74 13.01
C PHE A 25 -14.19 -7.60 14.20
N ILE A 26 -13.71 -6.37 14.45
CA ILE A 26 -12.74 -6.09 15.50
C ILE A 26 -13.19 -4.80 16.21
N ASN A 27 -13.57 -4.93 17.47
CA ASN A 27 -13.92 -3.78 18.31
C ASN A 27 -12.73 -3.46 19.22
N ILE A 28 -11.83 -2.57 18.76
CA ILE A 28 -10.71 -2.09 19.57
C ILE A 28 -11.17 -0.84 20.35
N PRO A 29 -11.09 -0.82 21.69
CA PRO A 29 -11.40 0.38 22.46
C PRO A 29 -10.55 1.56 22.00
N LYS A 30 -11.15 2.77 21.94
CA LYS A 30 -10.46 4.00 21.53
C LYS A 30 -9.27 4.35 22.42
N ASP A 31 -9.26 3.85 23.66
CA ASP A 31 -8.22 4.10 24.67
C ASP A 31 -7.29 2.89 24.89
N ALA A 32 -7.32 1.89 24.00
CA ALA A 32 -6.58 0.65 24.20
C ALA A 32 -5.05 0.83 24.21
N LEU A 33 -4.53 1.92 23.63
CA LEU A 33 -3.11 2.23 23.54
C LEU A 33 -2.85 3.67 23.97
N SER A 34 -1.85 3.87 24.82
CA SER A 34 -1.33 5.22 25.08
C SER A 34 -0.67 5.79 23.82
N SER A 35 -0.67 7.12 23.67
CA SER A 35 -0.09 7.80 22.51
C SER A 35 1.40 7.46 22.32
N GLU A 36 2.15 7.30 23.41
CA GLU A 36 3.54 6.88 23.39
C GLU A 36 3.73 5.44 22.92
N ALA A 37 2.90 4.51 23.41
CA ALA A 37 2.94 3.11 23.00
C ALA A 37 2.61 2.97 21.50
N ASN A 38 1.70 3.78 20.98
CA ASN A 38 1.36 3.81 19.57
C ASN A 38 2.55 4.22 18.69
N VAL A 39 3.20 5.35 19.01
CA VAL A 39 4.38 5.82 18.26
C VAL A 39 5.52 4.79 18.34
N PHE A 40 5.73 4.19 19.51
CA PHE A 40 6.73 3.13 19.69
C PHE A 40 6.42 1.90 18.83
N LEU A 41 5.18 1.42 18.84
CA LEU A 41 4.74 0.26 18.06
C LEU A 41 4.84 0.53 16.56
N ALA A 42 4.39 1.70 16.09
CA ALA A 42 4.57 2.15 14.72
C ALA A 42 6.07 2.19 14.33
N ALA A 43 6.93 2.59 15.27
CA ALA A 43 8.36 2.61 15.03
C ALA A 43 8.98 1.20 14.88
N VAL A 44 8.55 0.25 15.72
CA VAL A 44 8.97 -1.16 15.61
C VAL A 44 8.45 -1.76 14.29
N ILE A 45 7.17 -1.55 13.95
CA ILE A 45 6.57 -2.05 12.71
C ILE A 45 7.35 -1.56 11.49
N THR A 46 7.61 -0.26 11.40
CA THR A 46 8.33 0.32 10.25
C THR A 46 9.77 -0.19 10.15
N LEU A 47 10.44 -0.44 11.27
CA LEU A 47 11.78 -1.04 11.27
C LEU A 47 11.73 -2.48 10.73
N VAL A 48 10.77 -3.28 11.17
CA VAL A 48 10.57 -4.64 10.66
C VAL A 48 10.23 -4.62 9.16
N GLN A 49 9.33 -3.73 8.73
CA GLN A 49 8.99 -3.53 7.31
C GLN A 49 10.22 -3.17 6.47
N ALA A 50 11.06 -2.25 6.95
CA ALA A 50 12.27 -1.83 6.25
C ALA A 50 13.26 -2.99 6.05
N LEU A 51 13.44 -3.84 7.08
CA LEU A 51 14.33 -5.01 7.00
C LEU A 51 13.80 -6.07 6.02
N ILE A 52 12.50 -6.38 6.07
CA ILE A 52 11.86 -7.32 5.15
C ILE A 52 11.95 -6.79 3.70
N PHE A 53 11.65 -5.51 3.51
CA PHE A 53 11.72 -4.85 2.22
C PHE A 53 13.13 -4.91 1.63
N ASN A 54 14.14 -4.56 2.42
CA ASN A 54 15.54 -4.62 2.00
C ASN A 54 15.97 -6.04 1.60
N ARG A 55 15.53 -7.04 2.36
CA ARG A 55 15.78 -8.44 2.02
C ARG A 55 15.17 -8.82 0.67
N ILE A 56 13.94 -8.40 0.39
CA ILE A 56 13.26 -8.66 -0.90
C ILE A 56 14.01 -7.99 -2.05
N VAL A 57 14.35 -6.70 -1.91
CA VAL A 57 15.06 -5.93 -2.94
C VAL A 57 16.42 -6.57 -3.27
N ASN A 58 17.16 -7.00 -2.24
CA ASN A 58 18.45 -7.67 -2.41
C ASN A 58 18.30 -9.08 -3.01
N ASN A 59 17.32 -9.88 -2.56
CA ASN A 59 17.09 -11.24 -3.10
C ASN A 59 16.71 -11.23 -4.59
N HIS A 60 16.05 -10.17 -5.05
CA HIS A 60 15.68 -9.99 -6.45
C HIS A 60 16.76 -9.29 -7.29
N ASN A 61 17.91 -8.94 -6.69
CA ASN A 61 19.01 -8.22 -7.34
C ASN A 61 18.55 -6.99 -8.12
N LEU A 62 17.65 -6.20 -7.51
CA LEU A 62 17.15 -4.97 -8.15
C LEU A 62 18.25 -3.90 -8.24
N LEU A 63 19.18 -3.90 -7.28
CA LEU A 63 20.36 -3.06 -7.28
C LEU A 63 21.58 -3.85 -7.76
N ALA A 64 22.55 -3.15 -8.37
CA ALA A 64 23.77 -3.78 -8.90
C ALA A 64 24.61 -4.50 -7.83
N LYS A 65 24.52 -4.04 -6.57
CA LYS A 65 25.16 -4.66 -5.41
C LYS A 65 24.19 -4.64 -4.23
N PRO A 66 24.13 -5.71 -3.42
CA PRO A 66 23.30 -5.73 -2.23
C PRO A 66 23.81 -4.69 -1.23
N ASN A 67 22.90 -3.86 -0.73
CA ASN A 67 23.20 -2.86 0.28
C ASN A 67 21.96 -2.60 1.17
N TYR A 68 22.07 -1.65 2.10
CA TYR A 68 20.96 -1.25 2.99
C TYR A 68 20.31 0.08 2.55
N LEU A 69 20.57 0.53 1.33
CA LEU A 69 19.98 1.76 0.78
C LEU A 69 18.44 1.68 0.73
N PRO A 70 17.81 0.57 0.29
CA PRO A 70 16.35 0.44 0.31
C PRO A 70 15.75 0.56 1.71
N ALA A 71 16.37 -0.06 2.73
CA ALA A 71 15.93 0.08 4.12
C ALA A 71 16.03 1.54 4.60
N LEU A 72 17.15 2.21 4.29
CA LEU A 72 17.36 3.60 4.68
C LEU A 72 16.30 4.51 4.06
N LEU A 73 16.08 4.40 2.74
CA LEU A 73 15.08 5.17 2.00
C LEU A 73 13.65 4.88 2.46
N TYR A 74 13.36 3.65 2.85
CA TYR A 74 12.07 3.28 3.44
C TYR A 74 11.85 3.97 4.79
N ILE A 75 12.84 3.95 5.69
CA ILE A 75 12.75 4.57 7.02
C ILE A 75 12.64 6.10 6.91
N THR A 76 13.43 6.71 6.01
CA THR A 76 13.34 8.16 5.77
C THR A 76 11.98 8.52 5.18
N GLY A 77 11.50 7.77 4.19
CA GLY A 77 10.18 7.95 3.57
C GLY A 77 9.03 7.85 4.57
N THR A 78 9.04 6.83 5.44
CA THR A 78 8.05 6.66 6.53
C THR A 78 8.23 7.64 7.70
N SER A 79 9.23 8.52 7.65
CA SER A 79 9.49 9.55 8.66
C SER A 79 9.36 10.98 8.14
N LEU A 80 8.85 11.16 6.91
CA LEU A 80 8.68 12.47 6.27
C LEU A 80 7.59 13.33 6.94
N PHE A 81 6.55 12.69 7.47
CA PHE A 81 5.38 13.38 8.03
C PHE A 81 5.03 12.85 9.41
N LEU A 82 4.44 13.71 10.25
CA LEU A 82 4.01 13.30 11.59
C LEU A 82 2.93 12.22 11.57
N GLN A 83 2.02 12.27 10.59
CA GLN A 83 0.97 11.26 10.42
C GLN A 83 1.50 9.88 10.02
N PHE A 84 2.75 9.77 9.56
CA PHE A 84 3.39 8.49 9.22
C PHE A 84 3.98 7.79 10.45
N LEU A 85 4.12 8.52 11.54
CA LEU A 85 4.80 8.09 12.75
C LEU A 85 3.86 7.42 13.75
N VAL A 86 2.59 7.27 13.37
CA VAL A 86 1.52 6.72 14.18
C VAL A 86 0.94 5.49 13.48
N LEU A 87 0.43 4.54 14.26
CA LEU A 87 -0.23 3.35 13.73
C LEU A 87 -1.48 3.78 12.96
N SER A 88 -1.48 3.45 11.67
CA SER A 88 -2.58 3.75 10.75
C SER A 88 -2.91 2.52 9.89
N PRO A 89 -4.13 2.43 9.34
CA PRO A 89 -4.48 1.34 8.42
C PRO A 89 -3.51 1.26 7.23
N ALA A 90 -3.07 2.41 6.72
CA ALA A 90 -2.10 2.49 5.62
C ALA A 90 -0.74 1.89 6.00
N LEU A 91 -0.27 2.10 7.26
CA LEU A 91 0.96 1.48 7.74
C LEU A 91 0.84 -0.06 7.79
N ILE A 92 -0.31 -0.60 8.18
CA ILE A 92 -0.55 -2.05 8.17
C ILE A 92 -0.54 -2.57 6.73
N CYS A 93 -1.22 -1.89 5.82
CA CYS A 93 -1.24 -2.24 4.40
C CYS A 93 0.13 -2.22 3.72
N ASN A 94 1.11 -1.46 4.25
CA ASN A 94 2.48 -1.53 3.72
C ASN A 94 3.11 -2.92 3.83
N PHE A 95 2.78 -3.74 4.83
CA PHE A 95 3.21 -5.14 4.85
C PHE A 95 2.68 -5.90 3.64
N LEU A 96 1.40 -5.69 3.32
CA LEU A 96 0.75 -6.32 2.17
C LEU A 96 1.39 -5.86 0.86
N ILE A 97 1.69 -4.57 0.70
CA ILE A 97 2.41 -4.06 -0.47
C ILE A 97 3.77 -4.74 -0.62
N ILE A 98 4.55 -4.83 0.46
CA ILE A 98 5.87 -5.46 0.42
C ILE A 98 5.78 -6.93 -0.03
N VAL A 99 4.78 -7.68 0.44
CA VAL A 99 4.53 -9.06 0.00
C VAL A 99 4.07 -9.12 -1.47
N ILE A 100 3.21 -8.21 -1.90
CA ILE A 100 2.75 -8.11 -3.29
C ILE A 100 3.95 -7.82 -4.22
N ILE A 101 4.85 -6.91 -3.85
CA ILE A 101 6.08 -6.61 -4.59
C ILE A 101 6.90 -7.89 -4.77
N ASP A 102 7.15 -8.64 -3.69
CA ASP A 102 7.90 -9.92 -3.79
C ASP A 102 7.23 -10.91 -4.75
N LYS A 103 5.90 -11.08 -4.66
CA LYS A 103 5.14 -11.97 -5.56
C LYS A 103 5.22 -11.53 -7.02
N PHE A 104 5.10 -10.23 -7.30
CA PHE A 104 5.23 -9.72 -8.67
C PHE A 104 6.66 -9.84 -9.22
N LEU A 105 7.69 -9.62 -8.41
CA LEU A 105 9.07 -9.82 -8.85
C LEU A 105 9.36 -11.30 -9.19
N LYS A 106 8.79 -12.24 -8.42
CA LYS A 106 8.84 -13.69 -8.68
C LYS A 106 8.07 -14.11 -9.94
N LEU A 107 7.09 -13.33 -10.39
CA LEU A 107 6.25 -13.64 -11.55
C LEU A 107 7.07 -13.89 -12.83
N SER A 108 8.18 -13.17 -12.98
CA SER A 108 9.10 -13.32 -14.12
C SER A 108 9.79 -14.68 -14.20
N LYS A 109 9.94 -15.39 -13.07
CA LYS A 109 10.72 -16.64 -12.95
C LYS A 109 9.84 -17.87 -12.70
N THR A 110 8.56 -17.67 -12.41
CA THR A 110 7.68 -18.73 -11.90
C THR A 110 6.90 -19.38 -13.05
N SER A 111 6.81 -20.71 -13.04
CA SER A 111 6.00 -21.48 -14.00
C SER A 111 4.50 -21.40 -13.71
N SER A 112 4.12 -21.26 -12.43
CA SER A 112 2.74 -21.25 -11.94
C SER A 112 2.19 -19.85 -11.62
N ALA A 113 2.10 -18.96 -12.62
CA ALA A 113 1.58 -17.60 -12.39
C ALA A 113 0.15 -17.56 -11.88
N MET A 114 -0.69 -18.55 -12.23
CA MET A 114 -2.09 -18.62 -11.79
C MET A 114 -2.20 -18.64 -10.26
N SER A 115 -1.39 -19.44 -9.58
CA SER A 115 -1.36 -19.49 -8.11
C SER A 115 -0.85 -18.18 -7.52
N THR A 116 0.22 -17.60 -8.09
CA THR A 116 0.74 -16.31 -7.64
C THR A 116 -0.30 -15.20 -7.78
N MET A 117 -1.03 -15.15 -8.89
CA MET A 117 -2.09 -14.15 -9.12
C MET A 117 -3.26 -14.32 -8.16
N PHE A 118 -3.71 -15.56 -7.95
CA PHE A 118 -4.76 -15.88 -6.96
C PHE A 118 -4.37 -15.40 -5.55
N ASP A 119 -3.13 -15.70 -5.12
CA ASP A 119 -2.62 -15.25 -3.83
C ASP A 119 -2.58 -13.72 -3.71
N VAL A 120 -2.08 -13.03 -4.74
CA VAL A 120 -2.05 -11.55 -4.75
C VAL A 120 -3.48 -11.00 -4.69
N GLY A 121 -4.43 -11.60 -5.40
CA GLY A 121 -5.85 -11.24 -5.34
C GLY A 121 -6.43 -11.34 -3.93
N MET A 122 -6.14 -12.44 -3.21
CA MET A 122 -6.55 -12.60 -1.81
C MET A 122 -5.91 -11.55 -0.90
N ILE A 123 -4.61 -11.28 -1.06
CA ILE A 123 -3.90 -10.25 -0.30
C ILE A 123 -4.50 -8.87 -0.53
N ILE A 124 -4.87 -8.55 -1.78
CA ILE A 124 -5.54 -7.29 -2.11
C ILE A 124 -6.91 -7.21 -1.44
N ALA A 125 -7.70 -8.29 -1.43
CA ALA A 125 -8.98 -8.28 -0.74
C ALA A 125 -8.84 -8.03 0.76
N ILE A 126 -7.88 -8.68 1.41
CA ILE A 126 -7.58 -8.45 2.83
C ILE A 126 -7.16 -6.99 3.06
N GLY A 127 -6.32 -6.45 2.18
CA GLY A 127 -5.90 -5.05 2.25
C GLY A 127 -7.06 -4.07 2.06
N THR A 128 -8.01 -4.37 1.16
CA THR A 128 -9.24 -3.56 0.97
C THR A 128 -10.12 -3.58 2.22
N LEU A 129 -10.20 -4.71 2.92
CA LEU A 129 -10.94 -4.77 4.18
C LEU A 129 -10.28 -3.88 5.24
N ILE A 130 -8.96 -3.90 5.37
CA ILE A 130 -8.22 -3.06 6.35
C ILE A 130 -8.27 -1.58 5.96
N TYR A 131 -8.06 -1.28 4.68
CA TYR A 131 -8.02 0.06 4.14
C TYR A 131 -8.62 0.09 2.74
N PHE A 132 -9.83 0.63 2.63
CA PHE A 132 -10.62 0.58 1.41
C PHE A 132 -9.88 1.02 0.13
N PRO A 133 -9.09 2.12 0.11
CA PRO A 133 -8.32 2.53 -1.07
C PRO A 133 -7.40 1.47 -1.67
N PHE A 134 -7.01 0.46 -0.88
CA PHE A 134 -6.19 -0.64 -1.36
C PHE A 134 -6.80 -1.41 -2.53
N ILE A 135 -8.12 -1.31 -2.75
CA ILE A 135 -8.81 -1.93 -3.87
C ILE A 135 -8.21 -1.56 -5.23
N LEU A 136 -7.66 -0.35 -5.40
CA LEU A 136 -7.04 0.04 -6.66
C LEU A 136 -5.79 -0.78 -7.01
N MET A 137 -5.19 -1.47 -6.03
CA MET A 137 -4.10 -2.43 -6.29
C MET A 137 -4.55 -3.60 -7.16
N LEU A 138 -5.86 -3.85 -7.32
CA LEU A 138 -6.35 -4.81 -8.32
C LEU A 138 -5.84 -4.47 -9.73
N ILE A 139 -5.71 -3.19 -10.07
CA ILE A 139 -5.19 -2.74 -11.37
C ILE A 139 -3.78 -3.30 -11.61
N MET A 140 -2.98 -3.43 -10.55
CA MET A 140 -1.61 -3.97 -10.63
C MET A 140 -1.57 -5.44 -11.03
N LEU A 141 -2.63 -6.23 -10.80
CA LEU A 141 -2.69 -7.62 -11.27
C LEU A 141 -2.54 -7.67 -12.80
N TRP A 142 -3.36 -6.91 -13.52
CA TRP A 142 -3.33 -6.88 -14.97
C TRP A 142 -2.09 -6.18 -15.53
N LEU A 143 -1.66 -5.07 -14.92
CA LEU A 143 -0.41 -4.40 -15.32
C LEU A 143 0.80 -5.32 -15.16
N SER A 144 0.89 -6.07 -14.06
CA SER A 144 2.00 -7.01 -13.86
C SER A 144 1.99 -8.14 -14.90
N LEU A 145 0.82 -8.69 -15.22
CA LEU A 145 0.69 -9.74 -16.25
C LEU A 145 1.09 -9.22 -17.63
N LEU A 146 0.62 -8.03 -18.02
CA LEU A 146 0.98 -7.39 -19.29
C LEU A 146 2.49 -7.19 -19.45
N MET A 147 3.19 -6.89 -18.35
CA MET A 147 4.63 -6.64 -18.37
C MET A 147 5.47 -7.91 -18.38
N TYR A 148 5.08 -8.92 -17.60
CA TYR A 148 5.90 -10.10 -17.35
C TYR A 148 5.54 -11.31 -18.20
N ARG A 149 4.30 -11.44 -18.67
CA ARG A 149 3.82 -12.67 -19.32
C ARG A 149 3.02 -12.40 -20.60
N ALA A 150 2.97 -13.40 -21.46
CA ALA A 150 2.04 -13.40 -22.59
C ALA A 150 0.61 -13.51 -22.09
N PHE A 151 -0.35 -12.99 -22.87
CA PHE A 151 -1.75 -12.99 -22.50
C PHE A 151 -2.28 -14.42 -22.30
N SER A 152 -2.86 -14.68 -21.13
CA SER A 152 -3.52 -15.93 -20.77
C SER A 152 -4.75 -15.63 -19.95
N TRP A 153 -5.94 -15.87 -20.50
CA TRP A 153 -7.20 -15.53 -19.85
C TRP A 153 -7.33 -16.16 -18.45
N ARG A 154 -6.79 -17.38 -18.26
CA ARG A 154 -6.84 -18.11 -16.98
C ARG A 154 -6.08 -17.36 -15.89
N GLU A 155 -4.93 -16.78 -16.23
CA GLU A 155 -4.10 -16.02 -15.30
C GLU A 155 -4.74 -14.67 -14.97
N TRP A 156 -5.35 -14.03 -15.96
CA TRP A 156 -6.04 -12.75 -15.80
C TRP A 156 -7.23 -12.84 -14.85
N ILE A 157 -7.99 -13.93 -14.94
CA ILE A 157 -9.17 -14.14 -14.08
C ILE A 157 -8.76 -14.67 -12.69
N SER A 158 -7.66 -15.42 -12.58
CA SER A 158 -7.25 -16.03 -11.30
C SER A 158 -7.05 -15.04 -10.15
N GLY A 159 -6.49 -13.85 -10.42
CA GLY A 159 -6.36 -12.80 -9.41
C GLY A 159 -7.72 -12.23 -8.97
N LEU A 160 -8.66 -12.08 -9.90
CA LEU A 160 -10.03 -11.65 -9.58
C LEU A 160 -10.76 -12.72 -8.74
N ILE A 161 -10.58 -14.00 -9.06
CA ILE A 161 -11.16 -15.11 -8.27
C ILE A 161 -10.60 -15.10 -6.85
N GLY A 162 -9.28 -14.90 -6.68
CA GLY A 162 -8.67 -14.78 -5.36
C GLY A 162 -9.27 -13.64 -4.54
N PHE A 163 -9.47 -12.47 -5.16
CA PHE A 163 -10.12 -11.34 -4.52
C PHE A 163 -11.58 -11.66 -4.12
N LEU A 164 -12.36 -12.21 -5.06
CA LEU A 164 -13.76 -12.59 -4.83
C LEU A 164 -13.91 -13.66 -3.76
N THR A 165 -12.95 -14.57 -3.63
CA THR A 165 -12.97 -15.65 -2.63
C THR A 165 -13.02 -15.09 -1.20
N ILE A 166 -12.18 -14.09 -0.89
CA ILE A 166 -12.17 -13.44 0.42
C ILE A 166 -13.50 -12.70 0.67
N PHE A 167 -13.99 -11.96 -0.33
CA PHE A 167 -15.26 -11.24 -0.20
C PHE A 167 -16.48 -12.17 -0.14
N MET A 168 -16.41 -13.36 -0.73
CA MET A 168 -17.42 -14.39 -0.57
C MET A 168 -17.48 -14.85 0.89
N PHE A 169 -16.35 -15.14 1.54
CA PHE A 169 -16.33 -15.50 2.96
C PHE A 169 -16.88 -14.38 3.84
N VAL A 170 -16.53 -13.13 3.54
CA VAL A 170 -17.09 -11.96 4.23
C VAL A 170 -18.61 -11.88 4.03
N ALA A 171 -19.11 -12.05 2.82
CA ALA A 171 -20.55 -12.03 2.52
C ALA A 171 -21.30 -13.12 3.28
N VAL A 172 -20.77 -14.35 3.31
CA VAL A 172 -21.34 -15.48 4.09
C VAL A 172 -21.38 -15.15 5.57
N PHE A 173 -20.33 -14.51 6.11
CA PHE A 173 -20.31 -14.08 7.50
C PHE A 173 -21.39 -13.03 7.80
N TYR A 174 -21.56 -12.02 6.95
CA TYR A 174 -22.63 -11.02 7.11
C TYR A 174 -24.03 -11.63 6.98
N TYR A 175 -24.20 -12.60 6.08
CA TYR A 175 -25.44 -13.35 5.91
C TYR A 175 -25.80 -14.13 7.17
N TRP A 176 -24.86 -14.88 7.75
CA TRP A 176 -25.11 -15.66 8.98
C TRP A 176 -25.42 -14.75 10.19
N ASN A 177 -24.98 -13.50 10.19
CA ASN A 177 -25.27 -12.55 11.26
C ASN A 177 -26.53 -11.71 11.01
N ASP A 178 -27.38 -12.07 10.04
CA ASP A 178 -28.59 -11.33 9.62
C ASP A 178 -28.32 -9.84 9.31
N LYS A 179 -27.12 -9.54 8.79
CA LYS A 179 -26.66 -8.16 8.49
C LYS A 179 -26.19 -7.99 7.05
N ILE A 180 -26.79 -8.74 6.11
CA ILE A 180 -26.38 -8.72 4.70
C ILE A 180 -26.45 -7.31 4.08
N ASP A 181 -27.38 -6.45 4.54
CA ASP A 181 -27.48 -5.07 4.07
C ASP A 181 -26.20 -4.27 4.32
N ARG A 182 -25.50 -4.54 5.43
CA ARG A 182 -24.21 -3.88 5.76
C ARG A 182 -23.05 -4.33 4.90
N PHE A 183 -23.19 -5.44 4.16
CA PHE A 183 -22.17 -5.84 3.19
C PHE A 183 -22.08 -4.83 2.04
N ILE A 184 -23.22 -4.24 1.64
CA ILE A 184 -23.28 -3.24 0.57
C ILE A 184 -22.57 -1.95 0.99
N ASP A 185 -22.60 -1.62 2.29
CA ASP A 185 -21.93 -0.43 2.85
C ASP A 185 -20.41 -0.43 2.63
N ILE A 186 -19.79 -1.61 2.53
CA ILE A 186 -18.35 -1.74 2.23
C ILE A 186 -18.03 -1.08 0.89
N TRP A 187 -18.93 -1.18 -0.10
CA TRP A 187 -18.71 -0.70 -1.46
C TRP A 187 -19.17 0.73 -1.69
N GLN A 188 -19.87 1.35 -0.74
CA GLN A 188 -20.32 2.75 -0.85
C GLN A 188 -19.22 3.73 -1.24
N PRO A 189 -17.96 3.61 -0.79
CA PRO A 189 -16.95 4.59 -1.16
C PRO A 189 -16.59 4.57 -2.67
N LEU A 190 -16.92 3.51 -3.42
CA LEU A 190 -16.80 3.50 -4.89
C LEU A 190 -17.85 4.39 -5.58
N THR A 191 -19.02 4.59 -4.97
CA THR A 191 -20.13 5.37 -5.56
C THR A 191 -19.99 6.87 -5.30
N ASN A 192 -18.94 7.28 -4.60
CA ASN A 192 -18.70 8.69 -4.31
C ASN A 192 -18.51 9.50 -5.60
N LYS A 193 -19.31 10.56 -5.73
CA LYS A 193 -19.15 11.54 -6.82
C LYS A 193 -17.89 12.37 -6.59
N PHE A 194 -17.25 12.82 -7.67
CA PHE A 194 -16.16 13.79 -7.63
C PHE A 194 -16.54 14.94 -6.68
N PRO A 195 -15.67 15.30 -5.71
CA PRO A 195 -15.90 16.51 -4.92
C PRO A 195 -15.86 17.71 -5.88
N SER A 196 -17.03 18.23 -6.22
CA SER A 196 -17.18 19.38 -7.12
C SER A 196 -16.69 20.69 -6.47
N ASN A 197 -16.57 20.70 -5.15
CA ASN A 197 -16.01 21.79 -4.37
C ASN A 197 -14.70 21.32 -3.71
N LEU A 198 -13.59 21.44 -4.45
CA LEU A 198 -12.27 21.42 -3.85
C LEU A 198 -12.14 22.69 -2.99
N GLN A 199 -12.52 22.61 -1.72
CA GLN A 199 -12.10 23.62 -0.75
C GLN A 199 -10.59 23.41 -0.55
N ILE A 200 -9.81 24.16 -1.32
CA ILE A 200 -8.35 24.09 -1.33
C ILE A 200 -7.86 24.72 -0.01
N ASN A 201 -7.63 23.89 1.00
CA ASN A 201 -6.88 24.31 2.18
C ASN A 201 -5.39 24.18 1.86
N TYR A 202 -4.68 25.31 1.74
CA TYR A 202 -3.28 25.36 1.28
C TYR A 202 -2.33 24.48 2.10
N ASP A 203 -2.63 24.25 3.38
CA ASP A 203 -1.80 23.42 4.28
C ASP A 203 -1.83 21.92 3.93
N ASP A 204 -2.95 21.40 3.40
CA ASP A 204 -3.05 19.99 3.01
C ASP A 204 -2.25 19.67 1.73
N TYR A 205 -2.00 20.68 0.88
CA TYR A 205 -1.27 20.51 -0.39
C TYR A 205 0.25 20.56 -0.22
N LEU A 206 0.78 21.02 0.92
CA LEU A 206 2.22 21.05 1.19
C LEU A 206 2.82 19.64 1.16
N VAL A 207 2.01 18.63 1.48
CA VAL A 207 2.34 17.20 1.46
C VAL A 207 2.60 16.68 0.05
N LEU A 208 2.01 17.30 -0.97
CA LEU A 208 2.22 16.92 -2.38
C LEU A 208 3.61 17.33 -2.88
N ILE A 209 4.29 18.28 -2.24
CA ILE A 209 5.62 18.75 -2.64
C ILE A 209 6.67 17.64 -2.54
N PRO A 210 6.89 16.98 -1.38
CA PRO A 210 7.83 15.87 -1.30
C PRO A 210 7.38 14.65 -2.11
N VAL A 211 6.08 14.39 -2.27
CA VAL A 211 5.58 13.35 -3.19
C VAL A 211 5.97 13.66 -4.63
N GLY A 212 5.85 14.93 -5.05
CA GLY A 212 6.29 15.42 -6.36
C GLY A 212 7.79 15.31 -6.56
N LEU A 213 8.60 15.64 -5.54
CA LEU A 213 10.05 15.44 -5.58
C LEU A 213 10.42 13.96 -5.74
N ILE A 214 9.76 13.07 -4.99
CA ILE A 214 9.94 11.61 -5.13
C ILE A 214 9.55 11.16 -6.54
N MET A 215 8.47 11.71 -7.11
CA MET A 215 8.04 11.41 -8.48
C MET A 215 9.09 11.85 -9.51
N ILE A 216 9.65 13.05 -9.37
CA ILE A 216 10.71 13.54 -10.28
C ILE A 216 11.94 12.64 -10.20
N MET A 217 12.39 12.33 -8.98
CA MET A 217 13.53 11.44 -8.76
C MET A 217 13.27 10.04 -9.34
N ALA A 218 12.07 9.49 -9.13
CA ALA A 218 11.65 8.21 -9.69
C ALA A 218 11.70 8.19 -11.22
N VAL A 219 11.28 9.28 -11.88
CA VAL A 219 11.36 9.40 -13.35
C VAL A 219 12.81 9.49 -13.83
N LEU A 220 13.67 10.24 -13.13
CA LEU A 220 15.09 10.33 -13.44
C LEU A 220 15.78 8.97 -13.30
N GLN A 221 15.51 8.25 -12.21
CA GLN A 221 16.10 6.95 -11.93
C GLN A 221 15.59 5.89 -12.92
N LEU A 222 14.31 5.92 -13.29
CA LEU A 222 13.75 5.11 -14.37
C LEU A 222 14.50 5.33 -15.67
N ARG A 223 14.73 6.60 -16.05
CA ARG A 223 15.47 6.94 -17.28
C ARG A 223 16.88 6.36 -17.25
N GLU A 224 17.62 6.51 -16.15
CA GLU A 224 18.98 5.98 -16.05
C GLU A 224 19.03 4.44 -16.08
N ASN A 225 18.15 3.80 -15.31
CA ASN A 225 18.09 2.34 -15.22
C ASN A 225 17.56 1.69 -16.50
N PHE A 226 16.74 2.40 -17.28
CA PHE A 226 16.21 1.91 -18.56
C PHE A 226 17.31 1.66 -19.61
N PHE A 227 18.38 2.46 -19.59
CA PHE A 227 19.49 2.33 -20.54
C PHE A 227 20.63 1.41 -20.07
N ARG A 228 20.78 1.20 -18.74
CA ARG A 228 21.93 0.45 -18.19
C ARG A 228 21.62 -0.95 -17.67
N SER A 229 20.36 -1.28 -17.40
CA SER A 229 20.00 -2.49 -16.66
C SER A 229 19.53 -3.67 -17.51
N PHE A 230 19.67 -4.89 -16.97
CA PHE A 230 19.10 -6.12 -17.54
C PHE A 230 17.57 -6.02 -17.71
N ILE A 231 17.01 -6.74 -18.71
CA ILE A 231 15.57 -6.70 -19.06
C ILE A 231 14.65 -6.90 -17.84
N ASN A 232 14.97 -7.86 -16.96
CA ASN A 232 14.14 -8.16 -15.79
C ASN A 232 14.16 -7.03 -14.74
N THR A 233 15.32 -6.42 -14.52
CA THR A 233 15.46 -5.26 -13.63
C THR A 233 14.67 -4.08 -14.17
N ARG A 234 14.73 -3.81 -15.48
CA ARG A 234 13.93 -2.73 -16.11
C ARG A 234 12.43 -2.92 -15.92
N LYS A 235 11.92 -4.13 -16.13
CA LYS A 235 10.51 -4.46 -15.89
C LYS A 235 10.11 -4.29 -14.42
N ALA A 236 11.01 -4.63 -13.48
CA ALA A 236 10.79 -4.42 -12.06
C ALA A 236 10.66 -2.93 -11.69
N PHE A 237 11.56 -2.07 -12.17
CA PHE A 237 11.46 -0.63 -11.94
C PHE A 237 10.18 -0.03 -12.54
N GLN A 238 9.80 -0.44 -13.76
CA GLN A 238 8.55 -0.02 -14.37
C GLN A 238 7.33 -0.48 -13.53
N MET A 239 7.35 -1.70 -12.99
CA MET A 239 6.26 -2.24 -12.16
C MET A 239 6.12 -1.43 -10.86
N LEU A 240 7.24 -1.13 -10.21
CA LEU A 240 7.27 -0.30 -8.99
C LEU A 240 6.77 1.12 -9.28
N PHE A 241 7.10 1.68 -10.44
CA PHE A 241 6.60 2.99 -10.85
C PHE A 241 5.08 3.00 -11.08
N PHE A 242 4.53 1.99 -11.77
CA PHE A 242 3.07 1.87 -11.89
C PHE A 242 2.41 1.67 -10.53
N MET A 243 3.03 0.90 -9.63
CA MET A 243 2.53 0.72 -8.26
C MET A 243 2.55 2.04 -7.48
N PHE A 244 3.59 2.86 -7.65
CA PHE A 244 3.65 4.21 -7.06
C PHE A 244 2.52 5.10 -7.59
N LEU A 245 2.28 5.11 -8.91
CA LEU A 245 1.17 5.86 -9.51
C LEU A 245 -0.19 5.39 -8.99
N VAL A 246 -0.44 4.07 -8.99
CA VAL A 246 -1.69 3.49 -8.49
C VAL A 246 -1.88 3.82 -7.01
N SER A 247 -0.82 3.82 -6.20
CA SER A 247 -0.88 4.24 -4.80
C SER A 247 -1.30 5.70 -4.67
N ILE A 248 -0.74 6.62 -5.47
CA ILE A 248 -1.16 8.03 -5.48
C ILE A 248 -2.62 8.16 -5.91
N PHE A 249 -3.05 7.47 -6.97
CA PHE A 249 -4.42 7.53 -7.47
C PHE A 249 -5.43 6.93 -6.49
N SER A 250 -5.00 5.98 -5.64
CA SER A 250 -5.88 5.34 -4.65
C SER A 250 -6.45 6.32 -3.62
N PHE A 251 -5.84 7.48 -3.47
CA PHE A 251 -6.34 8.58 -2.67
C PHE A 251 -7.79 8.97 -3.06
N TYR A 252 -8.15 8.83 -4.35
CA TYR A 252 -9.48 9.17 -4.88
C TYR A 252 -10.63 8.41 -4.19
N THR A 253 -10.37 7.22 -3.67
CA THR A 253 -11.42 6.33 -3.17
C THR A 253 -11.91 6.73 -1.76
N LYS A 254 -11.13 7.50 -0.98
CA LYS A 254 -11.48 7.86 0.41
C LYS A 254 -11.98 9.30 0.53
N ARG A 255 -13.04 9.49 1.32
CA ARG A 255 -13.55 10.81 1.70
C ARG A 255 -12.71 11.37 2.86
N GLY A 256 -12.05 12.51 2.62
CA GLY A 256 -11.13 13.14 3.59
C GLY A 256 -9.68 12.73 3.36
N VAL A 257 -8.86 13.70 2.95
CA VAL A 257 -7.44 13.50 2.67
C VAL A 257 -6.70 13.43 3.99
N THR A 258 -6.21 12.26 4.33
CA THR A 258 -5.23 12.12 5.42
C THR A 258 -3.88 11.88 4.78
N VAL A 259 -2.87 12.59 5.25
CA VAL A 259 -1.50 12.44 4.75
C VAL A 259 -1.07 11.00 4.85
N ALA A 260 -1.49 10.30 5.92
CA ALA A 260 -1.27 8.87 6.15
C ALA A 260 -1.53 7.97 4.92
N HIS A 261 -2.43 8.34 4.01
CA HIS A 261 -2.65 7.62 2.75
C HIS A 261 -1.36 7.42 1.93
N PHE A 262 -0.53 8.47 1.85
CA PHE A 262 0.70 8.46 1.07
C PHE A 262 1.77 7.50 1.61
N LEU A 263 1.56 6.88 2.78
CA LEU A 263 2.39 5.76 3.25
C LEU A 263 2.46 4.60 2.26
N LEU A 264 1.38 4.35 1.51
CA LEU A 264 1.32 3.28 0.51
C LEU A 264 2.31 3.52 -0.66
N CYS A 265 2.70 4.78 -0.87
CA CYS A 265 3.67 5.16 -1.90
C CYS A 265 5.11 4.91 -1.46
N VAL A 266 5.37 4.73 -0.17
CA VAL A 266 6.75 4.61 0.38
C VAL A 266 7.44 3.32 -0.07
N PRO A 267 6.84 2.11 0.00
CA PRO A 267 7.49 0.90 -0.48
C PRO A 267 7.96 0.99 -1.95
N PRO A 268 7.13 1.35 -2.94
CA PRO A 268 7.62 1.51 -4.31
C PRO A 268 8.56 2.70 -4.46
N GLY A 269 8.30 3.83 -3.79
CA GLY A 269 9.14 5.03 -3.85
C GLY A 269 10.56 4.82 -3.33
N ALA A 270 10.74 4.01 -2.27
CA ALA A 270 12.04 3.77 -1.64
C ALA A 270 13.06 3.04 -2.54
N VAL A 271 12.61 2.34 -3.58
CA VAL A 271 13.49 1.72 -4.59
C VAL A 271 13.70 2.63 -5.79
N LEU A 272 12.77 3.56 -6.05
CA LEU A 272 12.81 4.50 -7.16
C LEU A 272 13.67 5.76 -6.88
N LEU A 273 14.08 5.94 -5.62
CA LEU A 273 15.00 7.00 -5.15
C LEU A 273 16.44 6.50 -5.19
#